data_AF-A0A2V7EX15-F1
#
_entry.id   AF-A0A2V7EX15-F1
#
_cell.length_a   1.000
_cell.length_b   1.000
_cell.length_c   1.000
_cell.angle_alpha   90.00
_cell.angle_beta   90.00
_cell.angle_gamma   90.00
#
_symmetry.space_group_name_H-M   'P 1'
#
loop_
_entity.id
_entity.type
_entity.pdbx_description
1 polymer ?
#
loop_
_entity_poly.entity_id
_entity_poly.type
_entity_poly.pdbx_seq_one_letter_code
_entity_poly.pdbx_strand_id
1 'polypeptide(L)'
;MTFAVEHVQAVAHSPAGVEQGELPAAGHHRRKRGLCRARIQRGGEPGDGALRGGAVISWPALSLGRVRAEVVAAQAREAAARAEYSRVVLAAMEEMENALTRYRTARVRVERLQEASAASERAAELARLRFSEGVTAFLQVLDAQRTELEAQDRLAQGRTDAATAYAALYKAAGGR
;
A
#
# COMPACT_ATOMS: atom_id res chain seq x y z
N MET A 1 -18.83 -7.68 -24.13
CA MET A 1 -18.38 -6.28 -23.92
C MET A 1 -17.42 -6.31 -22.75
N THR A 2 -16.18 -6.80 -22.81
CA THR A 2 -15.08 -6.79 -23.80
C THR A 2 -14.57 -5.38 -24.11
N PHE A 3 -13.28 -5.16 -23.85
CA PHE A 3 -12.44 -3.94 -23.92
C PHE A 3 -12.57 -2.99 -22.71
N ALA A 4 -11.53 -2.60 -21.96
CA ALA A 4 -10.10 -2.56 -22.25
C ALA A 4 -9.26 -2.74 -20.98
N VAL A 5 -8.40 -3.77 -20.95
CA VAL A 5 -7.23 -3.86 -20.06
C VAL A 5 -6.11 -4.40 -20.94
N GLU A 6 -5.48 -3.51 -21.69
CA GLU A 6 -4.26 -3.80 -22.43
C GLU A 6 -3.48 -2.50 -22.58
N HIS A 7 -2.52 -2.28 -21.68
CA HIS A 7 -1.17 -1.80 -21.99
C HIS A 7 -0.38 -1.63 -20.69
N VAL A 8 0.91 -1.95 -20.77
CA VAL A 8 1.95 -1.92 -19.71
C VAL A 8 2.04 -3.19 -18.85
N GLN A 9 2.18 -4.33 -19.54
CA GLN A 9 3.14 -5.34 -19.10
C GLN A 9 4.53 -4.94 -19.60
N ALA A 10 5.44 -4.55 -18.70
CA ALA A 10 6.87 -4.78 -18.82
C ALA A 10 7.58 -4.22 -17.58
N VAL A 11 7.82 -5.09 -16.59
CA VAL A 11 9.04 -5.21 -15.75
C VAL A 11 8.66 -6.19 -14.64
N ALA A 12 8.72 -7.47 -15.00
CA ALA A 12 8.73 -8.58 -14.06
C ALA A 12 9.76 -9.60 -14.57
N HIS A 13 11.01 -9.39 -14.18
CA HIS A 13 11.98 -10.48 -14.04
C HIS A 13 13.03 -10.10 -13.01
N SER A 14 12.76 -10.42 -11.74
CA SER A 14 13.81 -10.91 -10.86
C SER A 14 13.15 -11.73 -9.74
N PRO A 15 13.25 -13.07 -9.77
CA PRO A 15 12.67 -13.92 -8.74
C PRO A 15 13.59 -14.04 -7.53
N ALA A 16 12.93 -14.11 -6.36
CA ALA A 16 13.26 -14.94 -5.20
C ALA A 16 14.65 -14.82 -4.54
N GLY A 17 14.62 -14.41 -3.28
CA GLY A 17 15.73 -14.53 -2.33
C GLY A 17 15.38 -13.89 -1.00
N VAL A 18 14.38 -14.44 -0.31
CA VAL A 18 14.17 -14.16 1.12
C VAL A 18 15.30 -14.83 1.87
N GLU A 19 16.19 -14.04 2.45
CA GLU A 19 17.09 -14.50 3.52
C GLU A 19 16.84 -13.60 4.73
N GLN A 20 15.88 -14.02 5.56
CA GLN A 20 15.87 -13.66 6.97
C GLN A 20 16.95 -14.50 7.65
N GLY A 21 17.91 -13.83 8.27
CA GLY A 21 18.90 -14.47 9.14
C GLY A 21 20.29 -13.95 8.87
N GLU A 22 20.62 -12.79 9.42
CA GLU A 22 21.87 -12.55 10.15
C GLU A 22 21.84 -11.07 10.59
N LEU A 23 22.02 -10.81 11.88
CA LEU A 23 22.49 -9.52 12.34
C LEU A 23 23.99 -9.43 11.99
N PRO A 24 24.49 -8.39 11.30
CA PRO A 24 25.88 -8.03 11.44
C PRO A 24 26.01 -6.74 12.25
N ALA A 25 26.21 -6.92 13.55
CA ALA A 25 27.10 -6.03 14.26
C ALA A 25 28.50 -6.17 13.65
N ALA A 26 28.96 -5.16 12.90
CA ALA A 26 30.38 -4.86 12.74
C ALA A 26 30.54 -3.52 12.02
N GLY A 27 31.09 -2.54 12.73
CA GLY A 27 31.54 -1.29 12.16
C GLY A 27 32.60 -1.54 11.09
N HIS A 28 32.20 -1.50 9.83
CA HIS A 28 33.13 -1.49 8.72
C HIS A 28 33.48 -0.06 8.39
N HIS A 29 34.45 0.49 9.13
CA HIS A 29 35.20 1.65 8.68
C HIS A 29 35.98 1.26 7.42
N ARG A 30 35.30 1.23 6.27
CA ARG A 30 35.93 1.06 4.96
C ARG A 30 36.68 2.35 4.64
N ARG A 31 37.93 2.43 5.09
CA ARG A 31 38.94 3.23 4.39
C ARG A 31 39.00 2.71 2.95
N LYS A 32 38.34 3.41 2.02
CA LYS A 32 38.54 3.20 0.58
C LYS A 32 39.98 3.60 0.25
N ARG A 33 40.92 2.68 0.42
CA ARG A 33 42.21 2.75 -0.28
C ARG A 33 41.89 2.44 -1.74
N GLY A 34 41.83 3.49 -2.56
CA GLY A 34 41.70 3.35 -4.00
C GLY A 34 42.94 2.63 -4.53
N LEU A 35 42.87 1.30 -4.66
CA LEU A 35 43.84 0.55 -5.43
C LEU A 35 43.46 0.69 -6.90
N CYS A 36 44.17 1.55 -7.63
CA CYS A 36 44.10 1.61 -9.08
C CYS A 36 44.60 0.28 -9.64
N ARG A 37 43.69 -0.58 -10.11
CA ARG A 37 44.04 -1.80 -10.82
C ARG A 37 44.39 -1.44 -12.27
N ALA A 38 45.66 -1.19 -12.55
CA ALA A 38 46.15 -1.07 -13.92
C ALA A 38 46.03 -2.43 -14.61
N ARG A 39 45.05 -2.58 -15.51
CA ARG A 39 44.91 -3.75 -16.36
C ARG A 39 45.78 -3.53 -17.61
N ILE A 40 46.97 -4.10 -17.61
CA ILE A 40 47.81 -4.16 -18.82
C ILE A 40 47.27 -5.31 -19.68
N GLN A 41 46.57 -4.99 -20.77
CA GLN A 41 46.30 -5.96 -21.83
C GLN A 41 47.58 -6.09 -22.68
N ARG A 42 48.26 -7.24 -22.59
CA ARG A 42 49.24 -7.64 -23.59
C ARG A 42 48.49 -8.25 -24.77
N GLY A 43 48.32 -7.47 -25.84
CA GLY A 43 48.12 -8.02 -27.18
C GLY A 43 49.49 -8.06 -27.85
N GLY A 44 49.96 -9.25 -28.20
CA GLY A 44 51.17 -9.43 -28.98
C GLY A 44 50.83 -9.77 -30.42
N GLU A 45 51.54 -9.15 -31.37
CA GLU A 45 51.88 -9.61 -32.72
C GLU A 45 53.12 -8.78 -33.15
N PRO A 46 54.20 -9.36 -33.74
CA PRO A 46 55.39 -8.62 -34.15
C PRO A 46 55.33 -8.24 -35.63
N GLY A 47 55.29 -6.94 -35.93
CA GLY A 47 55.36 -6.44 -37.31
C GLY A 47 55.41 -4.92 -37.38
N ASP A 48 56.60 -4.42 -37.69
CA ASP A 48 56.93 -3.10 -38.24
C ASP A 48 56.80 -1.83 -37.37
N GLY A 49 57.78 -0.94 -37.51
CA GLY A 49 58.14 0.11 -36.57
C GLY A 49 57.09 1.22 -36.38
N ALA A 50 56.46 1.25 -35.22
CA ALA A 50 55.88 2.46 -34.65
C ALA A 50 55.91 2.41 -33.11
N LEU A 51 57.00 2.91 -32.51
CA LEU A 51 57.06 3.19 -31.07
C LEU A 51 56.20 4.42 -30.75
N ARG A 52 54.87 4.28 -30.79
CA ARG A 52 53.96 5.26 -30.19
C ARG A 52 53.86 4.96 -28.69
N GLY A 53 54.93 5.28 -27.96
CA GLY A 53 54.96 5.26 -26.49
C GLY A 53 54.30 6.51 -25.93
N GLY A 54 52.96 6.56 -25.89
CA GLY A 54 52.22 7.60 -25.18
C GLY A 54 52.12 7.25 -23.69
N ALA A 55 52.81 7.99 -22.82
CA ALA A 55 52.62 7.86 -21.38
C ALA A 55 51.23 8.40 -21.00
N VAL A 56 50.31 7.51 -20.62
CA VAL A 56 49.01 7.93 -20.08
C VAL A 56 49.21 8.29 -18.60
N ILE A 57 49.44 9.58 -18.33
CA ILE A 57 49.53 10.11 -16.97
C ILE A 57 48.11 10.32 -16.43
N SER A 58 47.60 9.39 -15.63
CA SER A 58 46.32 9.58 -14.92
C SER A 58 46.55 10.27 -13.58
N TRP A 59 46.37 11.59 -13.51
CA TRP A 59 46.43 12.32 -12.24
C TRP A 59 45.01 12.48 -11.65
N PRO A 60 44.74 12.07 -10.39
CA PRO A 60 43.40 12.20 -9.80
C PRO A 60 42.84 13.62 -9.79
N ALA A 61 43.73 14.64 -9.80
CA ALA A 61 43.36 16.04 -9.94
C ALA A 61 42.60 16.33 -11.26
N LEU A 62 42.93 15.67 -12.37
CA LEU A 62 42.23 15.84 -13.64
C LEU A 62 40.83 15.16 -13.64
N SER A 63 40.57 14.25 -12.69
CA SER A 63 39.29 13.54 -12.52
C SER A 63 38.36 14.14 -11.46
N LEU A 64 38.73 15.29 -10.87
CA LEU A 64 37.96 15.98 -9.82
C LEU A 64 36.48 16.17 -10.18
N GLY A 65 36.16 16.45 -11.45
CA GLY A 65 34.79 16.57 -11.92
C GLY A 65 33.97 15.28 -11.83
N ARG A 66 34.57 14.12 -12.16
CA ARG A 66 33.93 12.80 -12.09
C ARG A 66 33.62 12.41 -10.65
N VAL A 67 34.60 12.57 -9.76
CA VAL A 67 34.42 12.24 -8.33
C VAL A 67 33.35 13.14 -7.69
N ARG A 68 33.33 14.43 -8.01
CA ARG A 68 32.26 15.35 -7.58
C ARG A 68 30.90 14.91 -8.10
N ALA A 69 30.78 14.57 -9.38
CA ALA A 69 29.54 14.07 -9.96
C ALA A 69 29.06 12.77 -9.30
N GLU A 70 29.97 11.85 -8.97
CA GLU A 70 29.64 10.61 -8.24
C GLU A 70 29.16 10.89 -6.81
N VAL A 71 29.77 11.83 -6.10
CA VAL A 71 29.31 12.25 -4.76
C VAL A 71 27.93 12.88 -4.83
N VAL A 72 27.69 13.77 -5.80
CA VAL A 72 26.36 14.39 -6.02
C VAL A 72 25.32 13.32 -6.36
N ALA A 73 25.65 12.37 -7.24
CA ALA A 73 24.75 11.26 -7.56
C ALA A 73 24.46 10.38 -6.33
N ALA A 74 25.44 10.13 -5.47
CA ALA A 74 25.24 9.38 -4.23
C ALA A 74 24.35 10.14 -3.24
N GLN A 75 24.57 11.44 -3.06
CA GLN A 75 23.72 12.31 -2.23
C GLN A 75 22.27 12.37 -2.75
N ALA A 76 22.10 12.50 -4.07
CA ALA A 76 20.78 12.49 -4.69
C ALA A 76 20.04 11.15 -4.44
N ARG A 77 20.75 10.01 -4.50
CA ARG A 77 20.16 8.69 -4.17
C ARG A 77 19.79 8.57 -2.70
N GLU A 78 20.60 9.10 -1.78
CA GLU A 78 20.28 9.12 -0.35
C GLU A 78 19.03 9.96 -0.09
N ALA A 79 18.96 11.16 -0.68
CA ALA A 79 17.80 12.03 -0.57
C ALA A 79 16.53 11.36 -1.13
N ALA A 80 16.64 10.67 -2.27
CA ALA A 80 15.54 9.90 -2.85
C ALA A 80 15.09 8.75 -1.93
N ALA A 81 16.02 7.99 -1.35
CA ALA A 81 15.70 6.90 -0.42
C ALA A 81 15.00 7.41 0.85
N ARG A 82 15.44 8.56 1.38
CA ARG A 82 14.81 9.21 2.53
C ARG A 82 13.40 9.70 2.19
N ALA A 83 13.21 10.31 1.02
CA ALA A 83 11.90 10.77 0.56
C ALA A 83 10.93 9.59 0.34
N GLU A 84 11.41 8.49 -0.23
CA GLU A 84 10.60 7.28 -0.44
C GLU A 84 10.19 6.65 0.89
N TYR A 85 11.10 6.58 1.86
CA TYR A 85 10.77 6.12 3.21
C TYR A 85 9.66 6.99 3.83
N SER A 86 9.81 8.32 3.80
CA SER A 86 8.79 9.24 4.31
C SER A 86 7.45 9.05 3.60
N ARG A 87 7.46 8.86 2.27
CA ARG A 87 6.25 8.61 1.48
C ARG A 87 5.53 7.32 1.94
N VAL A 88 6.26 6.22 2.09
CA VAL A 88 5.68 4.93 2.51
C VAL A 88 5.07 5.02 3.90
N VAL A 89 5.76 5.68 4.84
CA VAL A 89 5.25 5.87 6.21
C VAL A 89 3.99 6.72 6.22
N LEU A 90 3.97 7.85 5.50
CA LEU A 90 2.80 8.72 5.41
C LEU A 90 1.61 8.00 4.76
N ALA A 91 1.85 7.24 3.69
CA ALA A 91 0.80 6.45 3.04
C ALA A 91 0.23 5.38 3.96
N ALA A 92 1.06 4.74 4.80
CA ALA A 92 0.59 3.77 5.78
C ALA A 92 -0.27 4.41 6.88
N MET A 93 0.08 5.61 7.34
CA MET A 93 -0.72 6.36 8.32
C MET A 93 -2.07 6.76 7.72
N GLU A 94 -2.07 7.27 6.48
CA GLU A 94 -3.30 7.64 5.77
C GLU A 94 -4.24 6.45 5.61
N GLU A 95 -3.73 5.28 5.22
CA GLU A 95 -4.54 4.06 5.09
C GLU A 95 -5.16 3.64 6.44
N MET A 96 -4.40 3.73 7.54
CA MET A 96 -4.91 3.41 8.88
C MET A 96 -6.00 4.39 9.34
N GLU A 97 -5.79 5.69 9.12
CA GLU A 97 -6.77 6.73 9.45
C GLU A 97 -8.06 6.58 8.64
N ASN A 98 -7.92 6.27 7.35
CA ASN A 98 -9.04 5.97 6.46
C ASN A 98 -9.82 4.74 6.94
N ALA A 99 -9.14 3.65 7.28
CA ALA A 99 -9.77 2.43 7.77
C ALA A 99 -10.47 2.65 9.12
N LEU A 100 -9.86 3.40 10.04
CA LEU A 100 -10.43 3.72 11.34
C LEU A 100 -11.68 4.59 11.21
N THR A 101 -11.63 5.60 10.34
CA THR A 101 -12.77 6.48 10.07
C THR A 101 -13.92 5.69 9.47
N ARG A 102 -13.65 4.83 8.48
CA ARG A 102 -14.66 3.94 7.88
C ARG A 102 -15.34 3.05 8.93
N TYR A 103 -14.57 2.42 9.81
CA TYR A 103 -15.13 1.58 10.88
C TYR A 103 -15.99 2.38 11.86
N ARG A 104 -15.54 3.56 12.29
CA ARG A 104 -16.32 4.44 13.19
C ARG A 104 -17.65 4.85 12.55
N THR A 105 -17.63 5.29 11.30
CA THR A 105 -18.86 5.66 10.57
C THR A 105 -19.78 4.45 10.39
N ALA A 106 -19.24 3.28 10.06
CA ALA A 106 -20.03 2.06 9.93
C ALA A 106 -20.70 1.66 11.26
N ARG A 107 -19.99 1.80 12.39
CA ARG A 107 -20.54 1.55 13.72
C ARG A 107 -21.70 2.46 14.08
N VAL A 108 -21.54 3.78 13.89
CA VAL A 108 -22.61 4.75 14.12
C VAL A 108 -23.81 4.46 13.22
N ARG A 109 -23.57 4.07 11.96
CA ARG A 109 -24.64 3.67 11.04
C ARG A 109 -25.41 2.44 11.54
N VAL A 110 -24.72 1.42 12.07
CA VAL A 110 -25.36 0.24 12.67
C VAL A 110 -26.23 0.62 13.85
N GLU A 111 -25.77 1.49 14.74
CA GLU A 111 -26.56 1.95 15.90
C GLU A 111 -27.86 2.65 15.45
N ARG A 112 -27.78 3.52 14.43
CA ARG A 112 -28.98 4.14 13.83
C ARG A 112 -29.92 3.13 13.17
N LEU A 113 -29.37 2.12 12.50
CA LEU A 113 -30.17 1.08 11.87
C LEU A 113 -30.84 0.17 12.92
N GLN A 114 -30.23 -0.03 14.08
CA GLN A 114 -30.84 -0.75 15.20
C GLN A 114 -32.03 0.03 15.76
N GLU A 115 -31.88 1.34 15.98
CA GLU A 115 -32.98 2.22 16.38
C GLU A 115 -34.14 2.17 15.37
N ALA A 116 -33.83 2.22 14.07
CA ALA A 116 -34.82 2.14 12.99
C ALA A 116 -35.53 0.78 12.95
N SER A 117 -34.80 -0.34 13.08
CA SER A 117 -35.37 -1.69 13.14
C SER A 117 -36.36 -1.83 14.31
N ALA A 118 -35.93 -1.41 15.51
CA ALA A 118 -36.78 -1.47 16.70
C ALA A 118 -38.00 -0.55 16.63
N ALA A 119 -37.93 0.56 15.87
CA ALA A 119 -39.09 1.41 15.61
C ALA A 119 -40.07 0.74 14.63
N SER A 120 -39.58 0.14 13.55
CA SER A 120 -40.41 -0.58 12.57
C SER A 120 -41.08 -1.82 13.18
N GLU A 121 -40.39 -2.56 14.04
CA GLU A 121 -40.94 -3.70 14.78
C GLU A 121 -42.16 -3.29 15.64
N ARG A 122 -42.02 -2.19 16.40
CA ARG A 122 -43.12 -1.63 17.19
C ARG A 122 -44.28 -1.14 16.33
N ALA A 123 -43.99 -0.56 15.15
CA ALA A 123 -45.02 -0.13 14.22
C ALA A 123 -45.82 -1.31 13.66
N ALA A 124 -45.14 -2.41 13.31
CA ALA A 124 -45.78 -3.64 12.85
C ALA A 124 -46.61 -4.30 13.96
N GLU A 125 -46.14 -4.30 15.20
CA GLU A 125 -46.91 -4.78 16.36
C GLU A 125 -48.19 -3.96 16.58
N LEU A 126 -48.09 -2.63 16.52
CA LEU A 126 -49.25 -1.76 16.64
C LEU A 126 -50.26 -1.95 15.51
N ALA A 127 -49.79 -2.17 14.27
CA ALA A 127 -50.65 -2.47 13.14
C ALA A 127 -51.40 -3.80 13.35
N ARG A 128 -50.71 -4.84 13.85
CA ARG A 128 -51.31 -6.15 14.19
C ARG A 128 -52.39 -6.00 15.26
N LEU A 129 -52.14 -5.21 16.31
CA LEU A 129 -53.12 -4.93 17.37
C LEU A 129 -54.37 -4.24 16.80
N ARG A 130 -54.20 -3.15 16.04
CA ARG A 130 -55.32 -2.44 15.41
C ARG A 130 -56.13 -3.29 14.46
N PHE A 131 -55.49 -4.21 13.74
CA PHE A 131 -56.20 -5.17 12.89
C PHE A 131 -57.02 -6.16 13.72
N SER A 132 -56.46 -6.67 14.81
CA SER A 132 -57.18 -7.58 15.72
C SER A 132 -58.39 -6.92 16.40
N GLU A 133 -58.33 -5.61 16.63
CA GLU A 133 -59.44 -4.80 17.14
C GLU A 133 -60.44 -4.39 16.05
N GLY A 134 -60.19 -4.72 14.77
CA GLY A 134 -61.04 -4.35 13.63
C GLY A 134 -60.94 -2.88 13.22
N VAL A 135 -59.95 -2.15 13.73
CA VAL A 135 -59.76 -0.70 13.51
C VAL A 135 -59.05 -0.42 12.17
N THR A 136 -58.30 -1.36 11.63
CA THR A 136 -57.54 -1.18 10.38
C THR A 136 -57.62 -2.38 9.45
N ALA A 137 -57.35 -2.17 8.16
CA ALA A 137 -57.35 -3.22 7.15
C ALA A 137 -56.08 -4.09 7.22
N PHE A 138 -56.20 -5.38 6.88
CA PHE A 138 -55.06 -6.31 6.85
C PHE A 138 -53.89 -5.83 5.97
N LEU A 139 -54.18 -5.07 4.91
CA LEU A 139 -53.15 -4.49 4.04
C LEU A 139 -52.18 -3.58 4.80
N GLN A 140 -52.65 -2.86 5.82
CA GLN A 140 -51.79 -2.02 6.67
C GLN A 140 -50.84 -2.86 7.53
N VAL A 141 -51.24 -4.06 7.92
CA VAL A 141 -50.37 -5.00 8.64
C VAL A 141 -49.26 -5.49 7.72
N LEU A 142 -49.60 -5.86 6.48
CA LEU A 142 -48.62 -6.31 5.49
C LEU A 142 -47.62 -5.21 5.13
N ASP A 143 -48.06 -3.97 4.97
CA ASP A 143 -47.17 -2.84 4.68
C ASP A 143 -46.21 -2.55 5.85
N ALA A 144 -46.72 -2.61 7.08
CA ALA A 144 -45.89 -2.46 8.28
C ALA A 144 -44.87 -3.61 8.43
N GLN A 145 -45.28 -4.86 8.18
CA GLN A 145 -44.38 -6.03 8.18
C GLN A 145 -43.32 -5.95 7.08
N ARG A 146 -43.69 -5.47 5.89
CA ARG A 146 -42.73 -5.22 4.82
C ARG A 146 -41.68 -4.19 5.25
N THR A 147 -42.11 -3.10 5.88
CA THR A 147 -41.22 -2.04 6.37
C THR A 147 -40.30 -2.55 7.50
N GLU A 148 -40.82 -3.41 8.38
CA GLU A 148 -40.06 -4.12 9.42
C GLU A 148 -38.94 -4.97 8.79
N LEU A 149 -39.28 -5.83 7.82
CA LEU A 149 -38.31 -6.67 7.12
C LEU A 149 -37.25 -5.85 6.38
N GLU A 150 -37.65 -4.81 5.65
CA GLU A 150 -36.71 -3.92 4.96
C GLU A 150 -35.75 -3.21 5.94
N ALA A 151 -36.19 -2.87 7.14
CA ALA A 151 -35.34 -2.28 8.17
C ALA A 151 -34.35 -3.29 8.76
N GLN A 152 -34.82 -4.52 9.03
CA GLN A 152 -33.98 -5.62 9.52
C GLN A 152 -32.91 -6.02 8.50
N ASP A 153 -33.26 -6.07 7.21
CA ASP A 153 -32.32 -6.35 6.12
C ASP A 153 -31.22 -5.28 6.04
N ARG A 154 -31.59 -4.00 6.13
CA ARG A 154 -30.61 -2.89 6.16
C ARG A 154 -29.70 -2.99 7.38
N LEU A 155 -30.23 -3.37 8.55
CA LEU A 155 -29.42 -3.61 9.74
C LEU A 155 -28.43 -4.77 9.55
N ALA A 156 -28.87 -5.88 8.96
CA ALA A 156 -28.01 -7.02 8.67
C ALA A 156 -26.87 -6.66 7.69
N GLN A 157 -27.19 -5.91 6.63
CA GLN A 157 -26.20 -5.36 5.71
C GLN A 157 -25.22 -4.42 6.42
N GLY A 158 -25.74 -3.48 7.23
CA GLY A 158 -24.91 -2.56 8.00
C GLY A 158 -23.94 -3.26 8.97
N ARG A 159 -24.38 -4.35 9.61
CA ARG A 159 -23.52 -5.18 10.46
C ARG A 159 -22.40 -5.85 9.66
N THR A 160 -22.71 -6.37 8.47
CA THR A 160 -21.72 -6.95 7.55
C THR A 160 -20.69 -5.90 7.10
N ASP A 161 -21.15 -4.70 6.77
CA ASP A 161 -20.28 -3.57 6.40
C ASP A 161 -19.34 -3.18 7.56
N ALA A 162 -19.86 -3.10 8.79
CA ALA A 162 -19.05 -2.79 9.98
C ALA A 162 -18.02 -3.88 10.27
N ALA A 163 -18.37 -5.16 10.12
CA ALA A 163 -17.43 -6.27 10.29
C ALA A 163 -16.33 -6.26 9.22
N THR A 164 -16.68 -5.96 7.97
CA THR A 164 -15.72 -5.83 6.87
C THR A 164 -14.78 -4.64 7.08
N ALA A 165 -15.31 -3.50 7.53
CA ALA A 165 -14.51 -2.32 7.88
C ALA A 165 -13.56 -2.60 9.06
N TYR A 166 -13.99 -3.39 10.04
CA TYR A 166 -13.13 -3.83 11.14
C TYR A 166 -11.99 -4.73 10.66
N ALA A 167 -12.26 -5.70 9.78
CA ALA A 167 -11.23 -6.53 9.18
C ALA A 167 -10.22 -5.71 8.36
N ALA A 168 -10.68 -4.70 7.61
CA ALA A 168 -9.82 -3.78 6.87
C ALA A 168 -8.91 -2.96 7.80
N LEU A 169 -9.45 -2.46 8.92
CA LEU A 169 -8.66 -1.77 9.94
C LEU A 169 -7.58 -2.67 10.53
N TYR A 170 -7.90 -3.93 10.85
CA TYR A 170 -6.93 -4.88 11.37
C TYR A 170 -5.79 -5.16 10.36
N LYS A 171 -6.15 -5.30 9.07
CA LYS A 171 -5.18 -5.47 7.98
C LYS A 171 -4.27 -4.25 7.84
N ALA A 172 -4.82 -3.04 7.88
CA ALA A 172 -4.06 -1.79 7.81
C ALA A 172 -3.13 -1.58 9.01
N ALA A 173 -3.53 -2.06 10.20
CA ALA A 173 -2.75 -1.97 11.43
C ALA A 173 -1.52 -2.91 11.48
N GLY A 174 -1.35 -3.79 10.50
CA GLY A 174 -0.21 -4.71 10.44
C GLY A 174 -0.57 -6.17 10.63
N GLY A 175 -1.87 -6.52 10.60
CA GLY A 175 -2.31 -7.90 10.44
C GLY A 175 -1.94 -8.43 9.07
N ARG A 176 -0.81 -9.14 8.97
CA ARG A 176 -0.50 -10.03 7.85
C ARG A 176 -1.18 -11.38 8.05
#